data_AF-A0A925MZ48-F1
#
_entry.id   AF-A0A925MZ48-F1
#
_cell.length_a   1.000
_cell.length_b   1.000
_cell.length_c   1.000
_cell.angle_alpha   90.00
_cell.angle_beta   90.00
_cell.angle_gamma   90.00
#
_symmetry.space_group_name_H-M   'P 1'
#
loop_
_entity.id
_entity.type
_entity.pdbx_description
1 polymer ?
#
loop_
_entity_poly.entity_id
_entity_poly.type
_entity_poly.pdbx_seq_one_letter_code
_entity_poly.pdbx_strand_id
1 'polypeptide(L)' 'AETPRSDPAPASDFRESVLAYERRLLENALEAARFNQRRTAKALGLSYDQLRHALRRHELLS' A
#
# COMPACT_ATOMS: atom_id res chain seq x y z
N ALA A 1 20.18 11.59 -38.24
CA ALA A 1 20.41 10.42 -37.36
C ALA A 1 19.32 10.47 -36.30
N GLU A 2 18.42 9.49 -36.32
CA GLU A 2 17.27 9.44 -35.41
C GLU A 2 17.73 8.83 -34.08
N THR A 3 17.62 9.59 -33.00
CA THR A 3 17.95 9.14 -31.64
C THR A 3 16.95 8.03 -31.25
N PRO A 4 17.38 6.86 -30.75
CA PRO A 4 16.43 5.87 -30.28
C PRO A 4 15.66 6.46 -29.10
N ARG A 5 14.34 6.58 -29.26
CA ARG A 5 13.43 6.84 -28.15
C ARG A 5 13.53 5.60 -27.26
N SER A 6 14.22 5.72 -26.13
CA SER A 6 14.22 4.67 -25.11
C SER A 6 12.78 4.48 -24.67
N ASP A 7 12.15 3.37 -25.08
CA ASP A 7 10.88 2.97 -24.52
C ASP A 7 11.07 2.91 -22.99
N PRO A 8 10.14 3.50 -22.20
CA PRO A 8 10.22 3.38 -20.76
C PRO A 8 10.26 1.90 -20.44
N ALA A 9 11.34 1.45 -19.78
CA ALA A 9 11.45 0.10 -19.26
C ALA A 9 10.14 -0.26 -18.56
N PRO A 10 9.64 -1.51 -18.69
CA PRO A 10 8.36 -1.88 -18.10
C PRO A 10 8.37 -1.42 -16.65
N ALA A 11 7.42 -0.55 -16.32
CA ALA A 11 7.21 -0.10 -14.95
C ALA A 11 7.21 -1.35 -14.07
N SER A 12 7.90 -1.28 -12.92
CA SER A 12 7.94 -2.32 -11.88
C SER A 12 6.69 -3.20 -11.88
N ASP A 13 6.85 -4.52 -11.81
CA ASP A 13 5.77 -5.50 -11.99
C ASP A 13 4.47 -4.98 -11.37
N PHE A 14 3.37 -5.02 -12.13
CA PHE A 14 2.12 -4.37 -11.72
C PHE A 14 1.72 -4.77 -10.29
N ARG A 15 1.95 -6.05 -9.93
CA ARG A 15 1.69 -6.55 -8.59
C ARG A 15 2.55 -5.89 -7.52
N GLU A 16 3.86 -5.74 -7.76
CA GLU A 16 4.76 -5.05 -6.84
C GLU A 16 4.37 -3.58 -6.66
N SER A 17 3.99 -2.91 -7.75
CA SER A 17 3.55 -1.52 -7.73
C SER A 17 2.27 -1.35 -6.89
N VAL A 18 1.29 -2.26 -7.06
CA VAL A 18 0.07 -2.28 -6.25
C VAL A 18 0.37 -2.57 -4.78
N LEU A 19 1.25 -3.54 -4.49
CA LEU A 19 1.65 -3.87 -3.12
C LEU A 19 2.30 -2.67 -2.42
N ALA A 20 3.23 -1.98 -3.09
CA ALA A 20 3.88 -0.79 -2.55
C ALA A 20 2.88 0.35 -2.30
N TYR A 21 1.91 0.52 -3.20
CA TYR A 21 0.85 1.52 -3.03
C TYR A 21 -0.05 1.20 -1.83
N GLU A 22 -0.52 -0.04 -1.72
CA GLU A 22 -1.35 -0.48 -0.60
C GLU A 22 -0.62 -0.32 0.75
N ARG A 23 0.67 -0.68 0.81
CA ARG A 23 1.48 -0.49 2.02
C ARG A 23 1.51 0.97 2.45
N ARG A 24 1.80 1.90 1.53
CA ARG A 24 1.81 3.34 1.81
C ARG A 24 0.44 3.84 2.28
N LEU A 25 -0.64 3.35 1.69
CA LEU A 25 -1.99 3.71 2.10
C LEU A 25 -2.27 3.28 3.56
N LEU A 26 -1.86 2.07 3.93
CA LEU A 26 -2.00 1.55 5.29
C LEU A 26 -1.15 2.34 6.30
N GLU A 27 0.11 2.63 5.97
CA GLU A 27 1.02 3.42 6.80
C GLU A 27 0.46 4.83 7.07
N ASN A 28 0.05 5.55 6.01
CA ASN A 28 -0.54 6.88 6.13
C ASN A 28 -1.82 6.89 6.99
N ALA A 29 -2.67 5.87 6.81
CA ALA A 29 -3.91 5.75 7.57
C ALA A 29 -3.67 5.38 9.04
N LEU A 30 -2.62 4.61 9.33
CA LEU A 30 -2.17 4.34 10.70
C LEU A 30 -1.66 5.62 11.36
N GLU A 31 -0.79 6.38 10.70
CA GLU A 31 -0.26 7.64 11.22
C GLU A 31 -1.37 8.65 11.50
N ALA A 32 -2.28 8.87 10.54
CA ALA A 32 -3.44 9.76 10.69
C ALA A 32 -4.36 9.34 11.84
N ALA A 33 -4.48 8.04 12.11
CA ALA A 33 -5.25 7.49 13.21
C ALA A 33 -4.47 7.36 14.53
N ARG A 34 -3.22 7.84 14.59
CA ARG A 34 -2.30 7.67 15.74
C ARG A 34 -2.14 6.20 16.15
N PHE A 35 -1.97 5.34 15.14
CA PHE A 35 -1.81 3.89 15.27
C PHE A 35 -3.00 3.16 15.93
N ASN A 36 -4.17 3.81 16.03
CA ASN A 36 -5.39 3.16 16.50
C ASN A 36 -6.03 2.34 15.36
N GLN A 37 -5.78 1.04 15.36
CA GLN A 37 -6.25 0.12 14.31
C GLN A 37 -7.78 0.16 14.09
N ARG A 38 -8.59 0.30 15.14
CA ARG A 38 -10.06 0.40 14.97
C ARG A 38 -10.45 1.66 14.21
N ARG A 39 -9.80 2.79 14.49
CA ARG A 39 -10.01 4.05 13.76
C ARG A 39 -9.48 3.96 12.33
N THR A 40 -8.33 3.33 12.12
CA THR A 40 -7.75 3.10 10.78
C THR A 40 -8.69 2.24 9.92
N ALA A 41 -9.25 1.16 10.47
CA ALA A 41 -10.19 0.28 9.76
C ALA A 41 -11.42 1.07 9.32
N LYS A 42 -12.01 1.86 10.22
CA LYS A 42 -13.14 2.75 9.90
C LYS A 42 -12.78 3.78 8.82
N ALA A 43 -11.59 4.39 8.88
CA ALA A 43 -11.15 5.39 7.93
C ALA A 43 -10.95 4.82 6.51
N LEU A 44 -10.51 3.56 6.41
CA LEU A 44 -10.30 2.85 5.15
C LEU A 44 -11.55 2.09 4.67
N GLY A 45 -12.66 2.13 5.42
CA GLY A 45 -13.87 1.35 5.10
C GLY A 45 -13.68 -0.17 5.21
N LEU A 46 -12.71 -0.61 6.00
CA LEU A 46 -12.41 -2.02 6.25
C LEU A 46 -13.02 -2.49 7.57
N SER A 47 -13.33 -3.77 7.65
CA SER A 47 -13.50 -4.43 8.94
C SER A 47 -12.16 -4.49 9.69
N TYR A 48 -12.22 -4.66 11.01
CA TYR A 48 -11.00 -4.79 11.82
C TYR A 48 -10.16 -6.00 11.39
N ASP A 49 -10.79 -7.13 11.09
CA ASP A 49 -10.08 -8.33 10.63
C ASP A 49 -9.45 -8.12 9.25
N GLN A 50 -10.17 -7.48 8.32
CA GLN A 50 -9.63 -7.13 6.99
C GLN A 50 -8.40 -6.24 7.10
N LEU A 51 -8.45 -5.21 7.97
CA LEU A 51 -7.29 -4.38 8.26
C LEU A 51 -6.14 -5.23 8.79
N ARG A 52 -6.38 -6.08 9.79
CA ARG A 52 -5.33 -6.90 10.39
C ARG A 52 -4.68 -7.85 9.39
N HIS A 53 -5.47 -8.47 8.50
CA HIS A 53 -4.96 -9.29 7.40
C HIS A 53 -4.11 -8.48 6.43
N ALA A 54 -4.56 -7.28 6.05
CA ALA A 54 -3.81 -6.39 5.19
C ALA A 54 -2.47 -5.97 5.83
N LEU A 55 -2.47 -5.61 7.12
CA LEU A 55 -1.25 -5.25 7.85
C LEU A 55 -0.26 -6.42 7.93
N ARG A 56 -0.72 -7.66 8.15
CA ARG A 56 0.16 -8.83 8.12
C ARG A 56 0.72 -9.12 6.74
N ARG A 57 -0.10 -9.01 5.69
CA ARG A 57 0.35 -9.21 4.30
C ARG A 57 1.48 -8.25 3.92
N HIS A 58 1.44 -7.04 4.46
CA HIS A 58 2.41 -5.98 4.22
C HIS A 58 3.53 -5.90 5.28
N GLU A 59 3.63 -6.90 6.17
CA GLU A 59 4.65 -6.97 7.23
C GLU A 59 4.66 -5.76 8.18
N LEU A 60 3.52 -5.07 8.32
CA LEU A 60 3.31 -3.92 9.21
C LEU A 60 2.86 -4.32 10.62
N LEU A 61 2.66 -5.62 10.86
CA LEU A 61 2.22 -6.18 12.12
C LEU A 61 3.21 -7.28 12.53
N SER A 62 4.03 -7.02 13.54
CA SER A 62 4.82 -8.05 14.22
C SER A 62 4.00 -8.78 15.28
#